data_AF-A0A9W8RM60-F1
#
_entry.id   AF-A0A9W8RM60-F1
#
_cell.length_a   1.000
_cell.length_b   1.000
_cell.length_c   1.000
_cell.angle_alpha   90.00
_cell.angle_beta   90.00
_cell.angle_gamma   90.00
#
_symmetry.space_group_name_H-M   'P 1'
#
loop_
_entity.id
_entity.type
_entity.pdbx_description
1 polymer ?
#
loop_
_entity_poly.entity_id
_entity_poly.type
_entity_poly.pdbx_seq_one_letter_code
_entity_poly.pdbx_strand_id
1 'polypeptide(L)' 'MVKTSRTFLFTKYARQDYSVIYAQGTDPQVWDNLPDRFSTNPKVKELLERVKRDKATARSQSEYYHTFDLRN' A
#
# COMPACT_ATOMS: atom_id res chain seq x y z
N MET A 1 -8.25 -11.85 -22.28
CA MET A 1 -8.19 -11.46 -20.86
C MET A 1 -9.57 -11.60 -20.25
N VAL A 2 -9.75 -12.48 -19.26
CA VAL A 2 -11.03 -12.65 -18.53
C VAL A 2 -10.98 -11.80 -17.27
N LYS A 3 -11.97 -10.94 -17.06
CA LYS A 3 -12.12 -10.13 -15.85
C LYS A 3 -13.37 -10.59 -15.10
N THR A 4 -13.23 -10.87 -13.81
CA THR A 4 -14.34 -11.28 -12.94
C THR A 4 -14.23 -10.51 -11.63
N SER A 5 -15.37 -10.29 -10.98
CA SER A 5 -15.44 -9.61 -9.67
C SER A 5 -15.05 -10.50 -8.50
N ARG A 6 -14.96 -11.82 -8.71
CA ARG A 6 -14.57 -12.80 -7.68
C ARG A 6 -13.08 -13.11 -7.76
N THR A 7 -12.47 -13.49 -6.64
CA THR A 7 -11.07 -13.92 -6.63
C THR A 7 -10.88 -15.19 -7.45
N PHE A 8 -9.89 -15.21 -8.34
CA PHE A 8 -9.49 -16.44 -9.01
C PHE A 8 -8.77 -17.37 -8.03
N LEU A 9 -9.37 -18.53 -7.77
CA LEU A 9 -8.72 -19.60 -7.03
C LEU A 9 -7.99 -20.50 -8.03
N PHE A 10 -6.66 -20.41 -8.03
CA PHE A 10 -5.83 -21.33 -8.81
C PHE A 10 -5.76 -22.68 -8.10
N THR A 11 -6.02 -23.77 -8.82
CA THR A 11 -5.92 -25.13 -8.29
C THR A 11 -4.47 -25.51 -8.00
N LYS A 12 -4.26 -26.54 -7.15
CA LYS A 12 -2.92 -27.10 -6.89
C LYS A 12 -2.22 -27.51 -8.19
N TYR A 13 -2.97 -28.12 -9.10
CA TYR A 13 -2.50 -28.51 -10.43
C TYR A 13 -1.91 -27.33 -11.21
N ALA A 14 -2.60 -26.19 -11.23
CA ALA A 14 -2.14 -24.99 -11.94
C ALA A 14 -0.92 -24.34 -11.27
N ARG A 15 -0.76 -24.46 -9.95
CA ARG A 15 0.36 -23.85 -9.20
C ARG A 15 1.62 -24.71 -9.15
N GLN A 16 1.49 -26.03 -9.01
CA GLN A 16 2.60 -26.93 -8.71
C GLN A 16 2.83 -27.94 -9.83
N ASP A 17 1.80 -28.68 -10.23
CA ASP A 17 1.98 -29.86 -11.09
C ASP A 17 2.30 -29.48 -12.55
N TYR A 18 1.74 -28.38 -13.05
CA TYR A 18 1.94 -27.98 -14.44
C TYR A 18 3.04 -26.91 -14.63
N SER A 19 3.63 -26.37 -13.56
CA SER A 19 4.77 -25.40 -13.57
C SER A 19 4.68 -24.18 -14.52
N VAL A 20 3.58 -23.99 -15.27
CA VAL A 20 3.46 -22.94 -16.29
C VAL A 20 3.48 -21.55 -15.68
N ILE A 21 2.97 -21.38 -14.45
CA ILE A 21 3.07 -20.10 -13.74
C ILE A 21 4.53 -19.77 -13.42
N TYR A 22 5.37 -20.76 -13.10
CA TYR A 22 6.79 -20.53 -12.85
C TYR A 22 7.57 -20.32 -14.16
N ALA A 23 7.25 -21.09 -15.21
CA ALA A 23 7.96 -21.06 -16.48
C ALA A 23 7.57 -19.88 -17.39
N GLN A 24 6.32 -19.42 -17.33
CA GLN A 24 5.76 -18.39 -18.21
C GLN A 24 5.16 -17.20 -17.44
N GLY A 25 5.12 -17.27 -16.10
CA GLY A 25 4.72 -16.13 -15.30
C GLY A 25 5.71 -14.99 -15.43
N THR A 26 5.22 -13.76 -15.32
CA THR A 26 6.09 -12.59 -15.22
C THR A 26 6.85 -12.65 -13.91
N ASP A 27 8.18 -12.62 -13.99
CA ASP A 27 9.04 -12.53 -12.82
C ASP A 27 8.69 -11.28 -11.99
N PRO A 28 8.38 -11.43 -10.68
CA PRO A 28 8.14 -10.29 -9.80
C PRO A 28 9.25 -9.23 -9.83
N GLN A 29 10.50 -9.63 -10.05
CA GLN A 29 11.65 -8.74 -10.08
C GLN A 29 11.61 -7.73 -11.24
N VAL A 30 10.76 -7.96 -12.25
CA VAL A 30 10.53 -6.98 -13.34
C VAL A 30 10.07 -5.62 -12.78
N TRP A 31 9.37 -5.63 -11.64
CA TRP A 31 8.88 -4.40 -11.00
C TRP A 31 9.91 -3.69 -10.13
N ASP A 32 11.02 -4.35 -9.77
CA ASP A 32 12.08 -3.73 -8.96
C ASP A 32 12.81 -2.63 -9.72
N ASN A 33 12.87 -2.76 -11.06
CA ASN A 33 13.48 -1.75 -11.94
C ASN A 33 12.55 -0.56 -12.21
N LEU A 34 11.30 -0.58 -11.71
CA LEU A 34 10.37 0.52 -11.93
C LEU A 34 10.90 1.77 -11.20
N PRO A 35 11.26 2.85 -11.91
CA PRO A 35 11.85 4.01 -11.28
C PRO A 35 10.80 4.66 -10.39
N ASP A 36 11.11 4.77 -9.10
CA ASP A 36 10.26 5.51 -8.19
C ASP A 36 10.41 7.01 -8.49
N ARG A 37 9.41 7.57 -9.15
CA ARG A 37 9.32 9.00 -9.48
C ARG A 37 8.49 9.78 -8.46
N PHE A 38 7.76 9.08 -7.60
CA PHE A 38 6.86 9.69 -6.65
C PHE A 38 7.60 10.01 -5.36
N SER A 39 8.20 9.02 -4.72
CA SER A 39 8.90 9.25 -3.45
C SER A 39 10.20 10.02 -3.63
N THR A 40 10.85 9.94 -4.80
CA THR A 40 12.10 10.66 -5.08
C THR A 40 11.89 12.15 -5.37
N ASN A 41 10.67 12.56 -5.72
CA ASN A 41 10.37 13.95 -6.05
C ASN A 41 10.44 14.84 -4.80
N PRO A 42 11.27 15.91 -4.79
CA PRO A 42 11.46 16.75 -3.61
C PRO A 42 10.17 17.44 -3.15
N LYS A 43 9.30 17.86 -4.09
CA LYS A 43 8.01 18.49 -3.75
C LYS A 43 7.06 17.49 -3.09
N VAL A 44 7.08 16.24 -3.56
CA VAL A 44 6.25 15.18 -2.98
C VAL A 44 6.74 14.83 -1.58
N LYS A 45 8.05 14.74 -1.35
CA LYS A 45 8.62 14.56 0.00
C LYS A 45 8.17 15.66 0.95
N GLU A 46 8.26 16.92 0.54
CA GLU A 46 7.81 18.06 1.36
C GLU A 46 6.32 17.96 1.71
N LEU A 47 5.47 17.63 0.73
CA LEU A 47 4.04 17.42 0.96
C LEU A 47 3.78 16.26 1.92
N LEU A 48 4.49 15.14 1.79
CA LEU A 48 4.36 14.00 2.69
C LEU A 48 4.78 14.34 4.12
N GLU A 49 5.85 15.11 4.30
CA GLU A 49 6.28 15.58 5.62
C GLU A 49 5.28 16.57 6.24
N ARG A 50 4.64 17.41 5.42
CA ARG A 50 3.52 18.24 5.89
C ARG A 50 2.33 17.38 6.32
N VAL A 51 1.92 16.40 5.50
CA VAL A 51 0.79 15.51 5.83
C VAL A 51 1.05 14.72 7.12
N LYS A 52 2.29 14.28 7.36
CA LYS A 52 2.67 13.60 8.61
C LYS A 52 2.50 14.52 9.82
N ARG A 53 2.98 15.77 9.72
CA ARG A 53 2.80 16.78 10.78
C ARG A 53 1.32 17.07 11.04
N ASP A 54 0.55 17.27 9.98
CA ASP A 54 -0.88 17.57 10.10
C ASP A 54 -1.64 16.39 10.76
N LYS A 55 -1.31 15.15 10.42
CA LYS A 55 -1.86 13.95 11.08
C LYS A 55 -1.49 13.86 12.56
N ALA A 56 -0.25 14.19 12.93
CA ALA A 56 0.19 14.20 14.33
C ALA A 56 -0.56 15.27 15.13
N THR A 57 -0.70 16.47 14.57
CA THR A 57 -1.47 17.56 15.18
C THR A 57 -2.95 17.17 15.36
N ALA A 58 -3.59 16.65 14.31
CA ALA A 58 -4.97 16.20 14.39
C ALA A 58 -5.17 15.11 15.45
N ARG A 59 -4.22 14.18 15.58
CA ARG A 59 -4.23 13.16 16.62
C ARG A 59 -4.11 13.77 18.02
N SER A 60 -3.16 14.68 18.25
CA SER A 60 -3.00 15.34 19.55
C SER A 60 -4.23 16.18 19.96
N GLN A 61 -4.88 16.83 18.99
CA GLN A 61 -6.10 17.59 19.23
C GLN A 61 -7.24 16.65 19.62
N SER A 62 -7.43 15.56 18.88
CA SER A 62 -8.41 14.54 19.22
C SER A 62 -8.16 13.96 20.61
N GLU A 63 -6.92 13.59 20.93
CA GLU A 63 -6.54 13.07 22.26
C GLU A 63 -6.82 14.07 23.39
N TYR A 64 -6.54 15.37 23.19
CA TYR A 64 -6.89 16.43 24.15
C TYR A 64 -8.39 16.47 24.42
N TYR A 65 -9.24 16.50 23.38
CA TYR A 65 -10.70 16.54 23.58
C TYR A 65 -11.28 15.26 24.19
N HIS A 66 -10.63 14.11 24.01
CA HIS A 66 -11.06 12.84 24.61
C HIS A 66 -10.59 12.63 26.06
N THR A 67 -9.59 13.42 26.51
CA THR A 67 -9.04 13.33 27.88
C THR A 67 -9.48 14.50 28.77
N PHE A 68 -10.09 15.54 28.20
CA PHE A 68 -10.61 16.67 28.95
C PHE A 68 -11.90 16.29 29.71
N ASP A 69 -11.81 16.13 31.03
CA ASP A 69 -12.97 15.93 31.90
C ASP A 69 -13.67 17.28 32.14
N LEU A 70 -14.94 17.39 31.72
CA LEU A 70 -15.75 18.61 31.82
C LEU A 70 -16.37 18.81 33.22
N ARG A 71 -15.94 18.05 34.23
CA ARG A 71 -16.45 18.13 35.60
C ARG A 71 -15.37 18.66 36.56
N ASN A 72 -15.29 19.98 36.65
CA ASN A 72 -14.90 20.70 37.87
C ASN A 72 -16.04 21.65 38.22
#